data_AF-A0A060SBF0-F1
#
_entry.id   AF-A0A060SBF0-F1
#
_cell.length_a   1.000
_cell.length_b   1.000
_cell.length_c   1.000
_cell.angle_alpha   90.00
_cell.angle_beta   90.00
_cell.angle_gamma   90.00
#
_symmetry.space_group_name_H-M   'P 1'
#
loop_
_entity.id
_entity.type
_entity.pdbx_description
1 polymer ?
#
loop_
_entity_poly.entity_id
_entity_poly.type
_entity_poly.pdbx_seq_one_letter_code
_entity_poly.pdbx_strand_id
1 'polypeptide(L)'
;MAPATLLSRVRARVTVDVDSMDPDVAKRHTSADHKFCDMTSNQAIVYSEAVRPERAHVLNAAVDQIKSAEAQQLQLDLESQVSNALDLLTVLLAITEDIFACLYP
;
A
#
# COMPACT_ATOMS: atom_id res chain seq x y z
N MET A 1 25.24 0.54 -23.15
CA MET A 1 24.57 -0.38 -22.22
C MET A 1 25.05 -0.07 -20.82
N ALA A 2 24.15 0.20 -19.87
CA ALA A 2 24.55 0.36 -18.48
C ALA A 2 25.11 -0.99 -17.95
N PRO A 3 26.10 -0.98 -17.05
CA PRO A 3 26.65 -2.20 -16.47
C PRO A 3 25.57 -2.97 -15.71
N ALA A 4 25.55 -4.30 -15.88
CA ALA A 4 24.56 -5.16 -15.23
C ALA A 4 24.68 -5.09 -13.70
N THR A 5 23.63 -4.60 -13.04
CA THR A 5 23.55 -4.53 -11.58
C THR A 5 23.20 -5.91 -11.01
N LEU A 6 23.39 -6.09 -9.70
CA LEU A 6 22.92 -7.31 -9.04
C LEU A 6 21.41 -7.49 -9.22
N LEU A 7 20.63 -6.41 -9.07
CA LEU A 7 19.19 -6.42 -9.26
C LEU A 7 18.81 -6.84 -10.69
N SER A 8 19.50 -6.33 -11.73
CA SER A 8 19.19 -6.70 -13.12
C SER A 8 19.51 -8.18 -13.41
N ARG A 9 20.52 -8.76 -12.74
CA ARG A 9 20.84 -10.19 -12.85
C ARG A 9 19.83 -11.09 -12.14
N VAL A 10 19.27 -10.63 -11.02
CA VAL A 10 18.24 -11.36 -10.27
C VAL A 10 16.91 -11.34 -11.04
N ARG A 11 16.47 -10.17 -11.50
CA ARG A 11 15.23 -10.02 -12.30
C ARG A 11 15.21 -10.83 -13.60
N ALA A 12 16.38 -11.17 -14.16
CA ALA A 12 16.47 -12.04 -15.34
C ALA A 12 16.16 -13.53 -15.05
N ARG A 13 16.02 -13.92 -13.78
CA ARG A 13 15.82 -15.32 -13.34
C ARG A 13 14.57 -15.51 -12.50
N VAL A 14 14.12 -14.48 -11.80
CA VAL A 14 12.97 -14.53 -10.90
C VAL A 14 12.16 -13.25 -11.03
N THR A 15 10.86 -13.35 -10.78
CA THR A 15 10.04 -12.18 -10.49
C THR A 15 10.51 -11.56 -9.19
N VAL A 16 10.63 -10.23 -9.18
CA VAL A 16 11.00 -9.46 -8.00
C VAL A 16 9.86 -8.50 -7.73
N ASP A 17 9.34 -8.54 -6.51
CA ASP A 17 8.31 -7.64 -6.00
C ASP A 17 8.90 -6.73 -4.91
N VAL A 18 8.18 -5.66 -4.57
CA VAL A 18 8.63 -4.67 -3.57
C VAL A 18 7.96 -4.93 -2.23
N ASP A 19 8.74 -5.13 -1.18
CA ASP A 19 8.21 -5.25 0.19
C ASP A 19 7.98 -3.87 0.83
N SER A 20 6.96 -3.17 0.33
CA SER A 20 6.61 -1.81 0.74
C SER A 20 5.19 -1.45 0.27
N MET A 21 4.55 -0.48 0.93
CA MET A 21 3.33 0.20 0.43
C MET A 21 3.62 1.68 0.06
N ASP A 22 4.90 2.02 -0.11
CA ASP A 22 5.36 3.32 -0.59
C ASP A 22 5.72 3.24 -2.08
N PRO A 23 4.89 3.82 -2.97
CA PRO A 23 5.09 3.73 -4.41
C PRO A 23 6.40 4.37 -4.87
N ASP A 24 6.96 5.33 -4.13
CA ASP A 24 8.22 5.97 -4.50
C ASP A 24 9.41 5.01 -4.38
N VAL A 25 9.30 3.98 -3.54
CA VAL A 25 10.29 2.88 -3.47
C VAL A 25 10.29 2.09 -4.78
N ALA A 26 9.11 1.78 -5.34
CA ALA A 26 9.00 1.11 -6.62
C ALA A 26 9.49 2.02 -7.77
N LYS A 27 9.04 3.28 -7.83
CA LYS A 27 9.42 4.25 -8.87
C LYS A 27 10.94 4.38 -9.02
N ARG A 28 11.69 4.40 -7.90
CA ARG A 28 13.17 4.51 -7.89
C ARG A 28 13.87 3.39 -8.67
N HIS A 29 13.27 2.21 -8.75
CA HIS A 29 13.87 1.01 -9.35
C HIS A 29 13.13 0.50 -10.59
N THR A 30 12.20 1.31 -11.11
CA THR A 30 11.47 1.08 -12.36
C THR A 30 12.14 1.86 -13.50
N SER A 31 12.20 1.26 -14.67
CA SER A 31 12.63 1.89 -15.93
C SER A 31 11.68 1.48 -17.06
N ALA A 32 11.87 2.03 -18.27
CA ALA A 32 11.06 1.68 -19.43
C ALA A 32 11.01 0.15 -19.68
N ASP A 33 12.13 -0.54 -19.47
CA ASP A 33 12.28 -1.97 -19.75
C ASP A 33 12.08 -2.87 -18.52
N HIS A 34 11.97 -2.28 -17.32
CA HIS A 34 11.92 -3.03 -16.07
C HIS A 34 10.91 -2.42 -15.11
N LYS A 35 9.82 -3.15 -14.87
CA LYS A 35 8.78 -2.81 -13.90
C LYS A 35 8.71 -3.90 -12.83
N PHE A 36 8.19 -3.54 -11.66
CA PHE A 36 7.79 -4.53 -10.66
C PHE A 36 6.38 -5.03 -10.99
N CYS A 37 6.09 -6.28 -10.62
CA CYS A 37 4.78 -6.87 -10.83
C CYS A 37 3.83 -6.54 -9.69
N ASP A 38 4.35 -6.60 -8.45
CA ASP A 38 3.53 -6.40 -7.25
C ASP A 38 4.30 -5.66 -6.13
N MET A 39 3.53 -5.24 -5.13
CA MET A 39 3.99 -4.69 -3.88
C MET A 39 3.33 -5.41 -2.71
N THR A 40 4.11 -5.88 -1.74
CA THR A 40 3.56 -6.64 -0.61
C THR A 40 3.23 -5.75 0.57
N SER A 41 2.16 -6.11 1.27
CA SER A 41 1.77 -5.52 2.55
C SER A 41 1.79 -6.57 3.65
N ASN A 42 2.02 -6.09 4.87
CA ASN A 42 1.82 -6.85 6.10
C ASN A 42 1.52 -5.85 7.24
N GLN A 43 1.18 -6.33 8.42
CA GLN A 43 0.75 -5.47 9.53
C GLN A 43 1.85 -4.48 9.99
N ALA A 44 3.13 -4.86 9.89
CA ALA A 44 4.23 -3.96 10.24
C ALA A 44 4.40 -2.84 9.21
N ILE A 45 4.20 -3.13 7.93
CA ILE A 45 4.23 -2.14 6.84
C ILE A 45 3.03 -1.20 6.96
N VAL A 46 1.82 -1.74 7.16
CA VAL A 46 0.59 -0.93 7.38
C VAL A 46 0.79 0.03 8.54
N TYR A 47 1.30 -0.45 9.67
CA TYR A 47 1.62 0.41 10.81
C TYR A 47 2.62 1.51 10.43
N SER A 48 3.73 1.14 9.77
CA SER A 48 4.78 2.08 9.37
C SER A 48 4.28 3.16 8.41
N GLU A 49 3.30 2.86 7.56
CA GLU A 49 2.66 3.84 6.68
C GLU A 49 1.59 4.66 7.40
N ALA A 50 0.83 4.07 8.33
CA ALA A 50 -0.25 4.74 9.06
C ALA A 50 0.28 5.83 10.02
N VAL A 51 1.50 5.66 10.56
CA VAL A 51 2.10 6.65 11.47
C VAL A 51 2.73 7.84 10.75
N ARG A 52 2.79 7.84 9.42
CA ARG A 52 3.38 8.94 8.63
C ARG A 52 2.44 10.14 8.60
N PRO A 53 2.90 11.34 9.01
CA PRO A 53 2.05 12.54 9.05
C PRO A 53 1.40 12.87 7.70
N GLU A 54 2.13 12.69 6.60
CA GLU A 54 1.65 12.94 5.24
C GLU A 54 0.49 12.00 4.83
N ARG A 55 0.36 10.84 5.47
CA ARG A 55 -0.71 9.85 5.23
C ARG A 55 -1.84 9.92 6.26
N ALA A 56 -1.82 10.88 7.19
CA ALA A 56 -2.84 11.01 8.24
C ALA A 56 -4.28 11.11 7.68
N HIS A 57 -4.44 11.70 6.49
CA HIS A 57 -5.73 11.81 5.82
C HIS A 57 -6.35 10.45 5.48
N VAL A 58 -5.54 9.42 5.21
CA VAL A 58 -6.01 8.04 4.90
C VAL A 58 -6.59 7.37 6.15
N LEU A 59 -5.90 7.52 7.29
CA LEU A 59 -6.38 7.05 8.58
C LEU A 59 -7.69 7.73 8.97
N ASN A 60 -7.78 9.05 8.80
CA ASN A 60 -9.00 9.79 9.08
C ASN A 60 -10.15 9.33 8.18
N ALA A 61 -9.90 9.11 6.88
CA ALA A 61 -10.92 8.59 5.96
C ALA A 61 -11.47 7.22 6.40
N ALA A 62 -10.59 6.30 6.82
CA ALA A 62 -11.00 4.99 7.33
C ALA A 62 -11.88 5.12 8.59
N VAL A 63 -11.47 5.98 9.53
CA VAL A 63 -12.21 6.23 10.78
C VAL A 63 -13.56 6.88 10.50
N ASP A 64 -13.61 7.88 9.62
CA ASP A 64 -14.84 8.61 9.28
C ASP A 64 -15.85 7.71 8.58
N GLN A 65 -15.38 6.79 7.72
CA GLN A 65 -16.23 5.83 7.04
C GLN A 65 -16.89 4.84 8.01
N ILE A 66 -16.15 4.32 9.00
CA ILE A 66 -16.71 3.44 10.03
C ILE A 66 -17.63 4.19 11.01
N LYS A 67 -17.38 5.47 11.23
CA LYS A 67 -18.26 6.32 12.04
C LYS A 67 -19.49 6.83 11.29
N SER A 68 -19.57 6.65 9.98
CA SER A 68 -20.70 7.13 9.17
C SER A 68 -22.03 6.49 9.60
N ALA A 69 -23.13 7.19 9.34
CA ALA A 69 -24.48 6.74 9.72
C ALA A 69 -24.86 5.39 9.09
N GLU A 70 -24.31 5.07 7.91
CA GLU A 70 -24.52 3.80 7.21
C GLU A 70 -23.80 2.63 7.90
N ALA A 71 -22.61 2.87 8.47
CA ALA A 71 -21.88 1.87 9.25
C ALA A 71 -22.47 1.66 10.66
N GLN A 72 -23.01 2.72 11.27
CA GLN A 72 -23.65 2.65 12.60
C GLN A 72 -24.96 1.84 12.63
N GLN A 73 -25.60 1.64 11.47
CA GLN A 73 -26.78 0.76 11.34
C GLN A 73 -26.48 -0.70 11.71
N LEU A 74 -25.21 -1.12 11.67
CA LEU A 74 -24.79 -2.48 11.97
C LEU A 74 -24.70 -2.78 13.48
N GLN A 75 -24.87 -1.78 14.37
CA GLN A 75 -24.77 -1.90 15.83
C GLN A 75 -23.54 -2.71 16.31
N LEU A 76 -22.42 -2.58 15.59
CA LEU A 76 -21.19 -3.28 15.92
C LEU A 76 -20.61 -2.76 17.24
N ASP A 77 -20.01 -3.65 18.03
CA ASP A 77 -19.23 -3.26 19.19
C ASP A 77 -17.96 -2.48 18.77
N LEU A 78 -17.33 -1.83 19.75
CA LEU A 78 -16.16 -0.99 19.50
C LEU A 78 -14.99 -1.79 18.91
N GLU A 79 -14.82 -3.04 19.33
CA GLU A 79 -13.72 -3.90 18.86
C GLU A 79 -13.89 -4.23 17.37
N SER A 80 -15.10 -4.59 16.95
CA SER A 80 -15.46 -4.84 15.56
C SER A 80 -15.32 -3.58 14.71
N GLN A 81 -15.70 -2.41 15.24
CA GLN A 81 -15.50 -1.13 14.55
C GLN A 81 -14.01 -0.85 14.34
N VAL A 82 -13.16 -1.07 15.35
CA VAL A 82 -11.71 -0.89 15.23
C VAL A 82 -11.12 -1.87 14.23
N SER A 83 -11.51 -3.15 14.28
CA SER A 83 -11.05 -4.16 13.32
C SER A 83 -11.41 -3.77 11.89
N ASN A 84 -12.66 -3.38 11.64
CA ASN A 84 -13.10 -2.96 10.31
C ASN A 84 -12.38 -1.69 9.83
N ALA A 85 -12.08 -0.75 10.75
CA ALA A 85 -11.30 0.44 10.41
C ALA A 85 -9.87 0.10 10.00
N LEU A 86 -9.24 -0.90 10.63
CA LEU A 86 -7.90 -1.37 10.27
C LEU A 86 -7.88 -2.11 8.92
N ASP A 87 -8.90 -2.93 8.65
CA ASP A 87 -9.05 -3.60 7.35
C ASP A 87 -9.23 -2.57 6.23
N LEU A 88 -10.12 -1.60 6.43
CA LEU A 88 -10.34 -0.52 5.48
C LEU A 88 -9.09 0.34 5.29
N LEU A 89 -8.38 0.70 6.37
CA LEU A 89 -7.12 1.44 6.30
C LEU A 89 -6.09 0.71 5.44
N THR A 90 -5.96 -0.61 5.62
CA THR A 90 -5.05 -1.45 4.83
C THR A 90 -5.37 -1.35 3.34
N VAL A 91 -6.66 -1.41 3.00
CA VAL A 91 -7.14 -1.28 1.62
C VAL A 91 -6.87 0.12 1.06
N LEU A 92 -7.20 1.18 1.80
CA LEU A 92 -7.01 2.56 1.35
C LEU A 92 -5.53 2.90 1.14
N LEU A 93 -4.63 2.38 1.98
CA LEU A 93 -3.19 2.52 1.79
C LEU A 93 -2.71 1.84 0.49
N ALA A 94 -3.34 0.72 0.10
CA ALA A 94 -3.00 -0.02 -1.12
C ALA A 94 -3.56 0.63 -2.40
N ILE A 95 -4.71 1.31 -2.33
CA ILE A 95 -5.42 1.88 -3.50
C ILE A 95 -4.99 3.33 -3.77
N THR A 96 -3.99 3.88 -3.08
CA THR A 96 -3.45 5.21 -3.43
C THR A 96 -3.10 5.26 -4.93
N GLU A 97 -3.55 6.29 -5.65
CA GLU A 97 -3.45 6.37 -7.12
C GLU A 97 -2.03 6.14 -7.63
N ASP A 98 -1.04 6.50 -6.81
CA ASP A 98 0.38 6.28 -7.07
C ASP A 98 0.78 4.80 -7.17
N ILE A 99 0.20 3.88 -6.38
CA ILE A 99 0.52 2.44 -6.47
C ILE A 99 -0.05 1.88 -7.77
N PHE A 100 -1.31 2.21 -8.10
CA PHE A 100 -1.93 1.74 -9.34
C PHE A 100 -1.19 2.26 -10.57
N ALA A 101 -0.80 3.55 -10.57
CA ALA A 101 0.01 4.13 -11.64
C ALA A 101 1.43 3.52 -11.75
N CYS A 102 2.00 3.03 -10.65
CA CYS A 102 3.29 2.34 -10.67
C CYS A 102 3.20 0.94 -11.30
N LEU A 103 2.14 0.20 -11.00
CA LEU A 103 1.97 -1.18 -11.43
C LEU A 103 1.31 -1.30 -12.81
N TYR A 104 0.42 -0.36 -13.17
CA TYR A 104 -0.42 -0.40 -14.37
C TYR A 104 -0.46 0.96 -15.09
N PRO A 105 0.63 1.38 -15.76
CA PRO A 105 0.66 2.61 -16.54
C PRO A 105 -0.05 2.51 -17.90
#